data_AF-A0A850SMA9-F1
#
_entry.id   AF-A0A850SMA9-F1
#
_cell.length_a   1.000
_cell.length_b   1.000
_cell.length_c   1.000
_cell.angle_alpha   90.00
_cell.angle_beta   90.00
_cell.angle_gamma   90.00
#
_symmetry.space_group_name_H-M   'P 1'
#
loop_
_entity.id
_entity.type
_entity.pdbx_description
1 polymer ?
#
loop_
_entity_poly.entity_id
_entity_poly.type
_entity_poly.pdbx_seq_one_letter_code
_entity_poly.pdbx_strand_id
1 'polypeptide(L)' 'MHEYLTPIRERYVECRWCGKRTPHACLKCSYCYSCHPVIEAAERMPASAA' A
#
# COMPACT_ATOMS: atom_id res chain seq x y z
N MET A 1 9.16 -5.31 -4.91
CA MET A 1 9.51 -4.89 -3.54
C MET A 1 9.52 -3.37 -3.52
N HIS A 2 8.40 -2.73 -3.18
CA HIS A 2 8.38 -1.28 -3.00
C HIS A 2 9.11 -0.93 -1.69
N GLU A 3 10.06 0.00 -1.75
CA GLU A 3 10.79 0.49 -0.58
C GLU A 3 9.82 1.18 0.38
N TYR A 4 9.67 0.60 1.57
CA TYR A 4 9.03 1.25 2.71
C TYR A 4 10.02 2.25 3.31
N LEU A 5 10.28 3.33 2.60
CA LEU A 5 11.03 4.47 3.13
C LEU A 5 10.27 4.99 4.34
N THR A 6 10.80 4.79 5.55
CA THR A 6 10.39 5.55 6.73
C THR A 6 10.79 7.01 6.47
N PRO A 7 9.83 7.91 6.18
CA PRO A 7 10.20 9.29 5.92
C PRO A 7 10.85 9.88 7.18
N ILE A 8 11.91 10.67 7.00
CA ILE A 8 12.66 11.38 8.07
C ILE A 8 11.72 12.31 8.90
N ARG A 9 10.52 12.61 8.36
CA ARG A 9 9.39 13.20 9.08
C ARG A 9 8.23 12.22 9.07
N GLU A 10 7.63 11.97 10.24
CA GLU A 10 6.40 11.19 10.42
C GLU A 10 5.27 11.74 9.54
N ARG A 11 5.12 11.16 8.35
CA ARG A 11 4.09 11.54 7.38
C ARG A 11 2.99 10.50 7.46
N TYR A 12 1.95 10.83 8.22
CA TYR A 12 0.75 10.01 8.29
C TYR A 12 0.02 10.09 6.95
N VAL A 13 -0.06 8.97 6.25
CA VAL A 13 -0.84 8.84 5.01
C VAL A 13 -2.08 8.02 5.32
N GLU A 14 -3.20 8.43 4.74
CA GLU A 14 -4.45 7.68 4.84
C GLU A 14 -4.46 6.55 3.81
N CYS A 15 -4.72 5.32 4.28
CA CYS A 15 -4.86 4.19 3.38
C CYS A 15 -6.12 4.35 2.52
N ARG A 16 -5.99 4.35 1.19
CA ARG A 16 -7.14 4.46 0.29
C ARG A 16 -8.14 3.30 0.42
N TRP A 17 -7.69 2.12 0.88
CA TRP A 17 -8.59 0.98 1.07
C TRP A 17 -9.31 1.06 2.42
N CYS A 18 -8.58 1.02 3.53
CA CYS A 18 -9.18 0.89 4.86
C CYS A 18 -9.43 2.21 5.59
N GLY A 19 -9.07 3.36 4.98
CA GLY A 19 -9.23 4.69 5.58
C GLY A 19 -8.34 4.96 6.80
N LYS A 20 -7.48 4.02 7.19
CA LYS A 20 -6.63 4.15 8.37
C LYS A 20 -5.47 5.08 8.09
N ARG A 21 -5.30 6.13 8.91
CA ARG A 21 -4.08 6.95 8.93
C ARG A 21 -2.95 6.20 9.61
N THR A 22 -1.83 6.05 8.90
CA THR A 22 -0.65 5.36 9.42
C THR A 22 0.63 5.98 8.84
N PRO A 23 1.73 6.01 9.61
CA PRO A 23 3.04 6.35 9.06
C PRO A 23 3.61 5.20 8.21
N HIS A 24 3.05 3.98 8.33
CA HIS A 24 3.47 2.79 7.58
C HIS A 24 2.57 2.59 6.35
N ALA A 25 2.66 3.51 5.40
CA ALA A 25 1.94 3.44 4.14
C ALA A 25 2.89 3.65 2.96
N CYS A 26 2.65 2.92 1.88
CA CYS A 26 3.42 3.09 0.65
C CYS A 26 3.14 4.46 0.05
N LEU A 27 4.17 5.26 -0.20
CA LEU A 27 4.04 6.58 -0.80
C LEU A 27 3.53 6.52 -2.24
N LYS A 28 3.83 5.43 -2.96
CA LYS A 28 3.44 5.25 -4.37
C LYS A 28 1.98 4.82 -4.52
N CYS A 29 1.54 3.87 -3.69
CA CYS A 29 0.21 3.26 -3.81
C CYS A 29 -0.80 3.81 -2.79
N SER A 30 -0.35 4.57 -1.78
CA SER A 30 -1.17 5.08 -0.67
C SER A 30 -1.96 3.99 0.07
N TYR A 31 -1.41 2.78 0.14
CA TYR A 31 -1.94 1.68 0.94
C TYR A 31 -1.07 1.44 2.17
N CYS A 32 -1.70 1.14 3.29
CA CYS A 32 -0.99 0.74 4.50
C CYS A 32 -0.29 -0.61 4.31
N TYR A 33 0.72 -0.88 5.14
CA TYR A 33 1.48 -2.13 5.11
C TYR A 33 0.62 -3.39 5.08
N SER A 34 -0.53 -3.41 5.79
CA SER A 34 -1.44 -4.57 5.79
C SER A 34 -2.27 -4.70 4.51
N CYS A 35 -2.69 -3.60 3.89
CA CYS A 35 -3.53 -3.61 2.69
C CYS A 35 -2.71 -3.73 1.40
N HIS A 36 -1.48 -3.22 1.40
CA HIS A 36 -0.60 -3.20 0.24
C HIS A 36 -0.37 -4.58 -0.40
N PRO A 37 0.01 -5.64 0.35
CA PRO A 37 0.25 -6.96 -0.25
C PRO A 37 -1.03 -7.59 -0.81
N VAL A 38 -2.20 -7.28 -0.25
CA VAL A 38 -3.49 -7.80 -0.73
C VAL A 38 -3.86 -7.13 -2.06
N ILE A 39 -3.66 -5.81 -2.19
CA ILE A 39 -3.83 -5.11 -3.47
C ILE A 39 -2.82 -5.63 -4.49
N GLU A 40 -1.54 -5.73 -4.13
CA GLU A 40 -0.51 -6.25 -5.05
C GLU A 40 -0.84 -7.66 -5.52
N ALA A 41 -1.33 -8.53 -4.63
CA ALA A 41 -1.79 -9.87 -5.02
C ALA A 41 -3.00 -9.82 -5.95
N ALA A 42 -3.98 -8.96 -5.68
CA ALA A 42 -5.15 -8.78 -6.53
C ALA A 42 -4.80 -8.22 -7.93
N GLU A 43 -3.86 -7.27 -8.01
CA GLU A 43 -3.38 -6.73 -9.30
C GLU A 43 -2.49 -7.73 -10.06
N ARG A 44 -1.76 -8.58 -9.33
CA ARG A 44 -0.88 -9.61 -9.92
C ARG A 44 -1.62 -10.89 -10.30
N MET A 45 -2.89 -11.02 -9.94
CA MET A 45 -3.81 -11.99 -10.49
C MET A 45 -4.50 -11.34 -11.69
N PRO A 46 -3.93 -11.39 -12.91
CA PRO A 46 -4.74 -11.12 -14.08
C PRO A 46 -5.88 -12.13 -14.04
N ALA A 47 -7.12 -11.63 -14.04
CA ALA A 47 -8.27 -12.43 -14.41
C ALA A 47 -7.88 -13.22 -15.69
N SER A 48 -8.09 -14.54 -15.64
CA SER A 48 -7.81 -15.48 -16.71
C SER A 48 -7.85 -14.84 -18.11
N ALA A 49 -6.72 -14.78 -18.78
CA ALA A 49 -6.67 -15.13 -20.18
C ALA A 49 -6.41 -16.65 -20.17
N ALA A 50 -7.44 -17.51 -20.13
CA ALA A 50 -8.28 -17.88 -21.28
C ALA A 50 -7.44 -18.50 -22.40
#